data_AF-A0A3M1NK77-F1
#
_entry.id   AF-A0A3M1NK77-F1
#
_cell.length_a   1.000
_cell.length_b   1.000
_cell.length_c   1.000
_cell.angle_alpha   90.00
_cell.angle_beta   90.00
_cell.angle_gamma   90.00
#
_symmetry.space_group_name_H-M   'P 1'
#
loop_
_entity.id
_entity.type
_entity.pdbx_description
1 polymer ?
#
loop_
_entity_poly.entity_id
_entity_poly.type
_entity_poly.pdbx_seq_one_letter_code
_entity_poly.pdbx_strand_id
1 'polypeptide(L)'
;MRLTPYERDVQRDIEAWQHGDTPLVMQAFNWAMQPVDWVVRRFVSPDVEDQVSGVVENLLSVLNDASAWTYDPGDVLAAARKQGLDVARVEDLRDVPLERLDPLARSFFTQNALLAAIEGGGTGLGGVVLIAADIPLLFTINLRLIQQIGAAYGFPMRGPVFRPLV
;
A
#
# COMPACT_ATOMS: atom_id res chain seq x y z
N MET A 1 11.86 2.92 27.72
CA MET A 1 11.19 4.25 27.81
C MET A 1 9.73 4.02 28.17
N ARG A 2 9.07 4.95 28.89
CA ARG A 2 7.64 4.85 29.16
C ARG A 2 6.88 5.36 27.93
N LEU A 3 5.96 4.56 27.41
CA LEU A 3 5.08 4.96 26.30
C LEU A 3 4.20 6.13 26.73
N THR A 4 3.99 7.07 25.82
CA THR A 4 2.99 8.14 25.96
C THR A 4 1.57 7.54 25.94
N PRO A 5 0.53 8.29 26.36
CA PRO A 5 -0.85 7.83 26.25
C PRO A 5 -1.23 7.42 24.82
N TYR A 6 -0.85 8.22 23.83
CA TYR A 6 -1.10 7.94 22.42
C TYR A 6 -0.43 6.63 21.96
N GLU A 7 0.84 6.42 22.31
CA GLU A 7 1.57 5.21 21.93
C GLU A 7 0.99 3.94 22.57
N ARG A 8 0.41 4.04 23.76
CA ARG A 8 -0.29 2.91 24.39
C ARG A 8 -1.57 2.54 23.64
N ASP A 9 -2.30 3.53 23.15
CA ASP A 9 -3.48 3.28 22.33
C ASP A 9 -3.09 2.63 20.99
N VAL A 10 -2.05 3.15 20.33
CA VAL A 10 -1.49 2.55 19.10
C VAL A 10 -1.02 1.12 19.35
N GLN A 11 -0.32 0.87 20.45
CA GLN A 11 0.12 -0.48 20.81
C GLN A 11 -1.08 -1.43 20.97
N ARG A 12 -2.12 -1.01 21.68
CA ARG A 12 -3.35 -1.82 21.84
C ARG A 12 -4.00 -2.12 20.48
N ASP A 13 -4.05 -1.15 19.58
CA ASP A 13 -4.62 -1.34 18.25
C ASP A 13 -3.80 -2.33 17.40
N ILE A 14 -2.46 -2.25 17.48
CA ILE A 14 -1.55 -3.21 16.82
C ILE A 14 -1.72 -4.62 17.42
N GLU A 15 -1.80 -4.74 18.74
CA GLU A 15 -2.02 -6.02 19.43
C GLU A 15 -3.37 -6.62 19.03
N ALA A 16 -4.44 -5.83 19.00
CA ALA A 16 -5.76 -6.29 18.55
C ALA A 16 -5.74 -6.77 17.09
N TRP A 17 -4.99 -6.07 16.22
CA TRP A 17 -4.78 -6.49 14.84
C TRP A 17 -3.98 -7.81 14.75
N GLN A 18 -2.88 -7.94 15.51
CA GLN A 18 -2.03 -9.13 15.51
C GLN A 18 -2.76 -10.40 15.98
N HIS A 19 -3.63 -10.28 16.98
CA HIS A 19 -4.40 -11.41 17.50
C HIS A 19 -5.62 -11.76 16.64
N GLY A 20 -5.90 -11.00 15.57
CA GLY A 20 -7.04 -11.27 14.68
C GLY A 20 -8.40 -10.99 15.33
N ASP A 21 -8.43 -10.31 16.48
CA ASP A 21 -9.61 -10.05 17.30
C ASP A 21 -10.52 -8.95 16.73
N THR A 22 -10.50 -8.74 15.41
CA THR A 22 -11.34 -7.75 14.74
C THR A 22 -12.39 -8.42 13.85
N PRO A 23 -13.57 -8.78 14.42
CA PRO A 23 -14.76 -9.18 13.65
C PRO A 23 -15.10 -8.21 12.52
N LEU A 24 -14.71 -6.95 12.67
CA LEU A 24 -14.92 -5.84 11.74
C LEU A 24 -14.07 -5.97 10.48
N VAL A 25 -12.83 -6.44 10.57
CA VAL A 25 -11.95 -6.69 9.41
C VAL A 25 -12.52 -7.84 8.58
N MET A 26 -13.00 -8.90 9.24
CA MET A 26 -13.56 -10.06 8.54
C MET A 26 -14.88 -9.73 7.84
N GLN A 27 -15.72 -8.88 8.43
CA GLN A 27 -16.94 -8.38 7.79
C GLN A 27 -16.63 -7.47 6.60
N ALA A 28 -15.66 -6.57 6.73
CA ALA A 28 -15.24 -5.70 5.63
C ALA A 28 -14.62 -6.49 4.47
N PHE A 29 -13.79 -7.49 4.78
CA PHE A 29 -13.21 -8.40 3.80
C PHE A 29 -14.29 -9.19 3.05
N ASN A 30 -15.25 -9.78 3.77
CA ASN A 30 -16.36 -10.51 3.16
C ASN A 30 -17.20 -9.63 2.24
N TRP A 31 -17.48 -8.38 2.64
CA TRP A 31 -18.18 -7.41 1.80
C TRP A 31 -17.39 -7.06 0.53
N ALA A 32 -16.08 -6.83 0.68
CA ALA A 32 -15.19 -6.47 -0.43
C ALA A 32 -15.02 -7.60 -1.46
N MET A 33 -15.12 -8.86 -1.04
CA MET A 33 -14.98 -10.02 -1.93
C MET A 33 -16.24 -10.38 -2.72
N GLN A 34 -17.43 -9.87 -2.33
CA GLN A 34 -18.69 -10.19 -3.02
C GLN A 34 -18.67 -9.92 -4.54
N PRO A 35 -18.12 -8.80 -5.05
CA PRO A 35 -18.03 -8.56 -6.49
C PRO A 35 -17.11 -9.55 -7.21
N VAL A 36 -16.04 -10.00 -6.54
CA VAL A 36 -15.09 -10.99 -7.08
C VAL A 36 -15.75 -12.35 -7.23
N ASP A 37 -16.50 -12.79 -6.22
CA ASP A 37 -17.26 -14.04 -6.25
C ASP A 37 -18.27 -14.08 -7.41
N TRP A 38 -18.91 -12.94 -7.70
CA TRP A 38 -19.83 -12.80 -8.82
C TRP A 38 -19.11 -12.94 -10.17
N VAL A 39 -17.94 -12.31 -10.35
CA VAL A 39 -17.14 -12.38 -11.58
C VAL A 39 -16.63 -13.80 -11.83
N VAL A 40 -16.05 -14.44 -10.81
CA VAL A 40 -15.48 -15.81 -10.91
C VAL A 40 -16.54 -16.81 -11.39
N ARG A 41 -17.76 -16.73 -10.83
CA ARG A 41 -18.87 -17.61 -11.21
C ARG A 41 -19.37 -17.37 -12.63
N ARG A 42 -19.20 -16.16 -13.17
CA ARG A 42 -19.75 -15.76 -14.47
C ARG A 42 -18.78 -15.97 -15.62
N PHE A 43 -17.47 -15.99 -15.38
CA PHE A 43 -16.46 -15.86 -16.44
C PHE A 43 -15.26 -16.82 -16.39
N VAL A 44 -15.14 -17.73 -15.42
CA VAL A 44 -14.08 -18.75 -15.44
C VAL A 44 -14.49 -19.89 -16.40
N SER A 45 -14.10 -19.74 -17.67
CA SER A 45 -14.05 -20.81 -18.68
C SER A 45 -12.59 -21.14 -19.05
N PRO A 46 -12.29 -22.29 -19.68
CA PRO A 46 -10.92 -22.70 -20.03
C PRO A 46 -10.18 -21.79 -21.02
N ASP A 47 -10.87 -20.90 -21.75
CA ASP A 47 -10.29 -20.07 -22.83
C ASP A 47 -9.46 -18.85 -22.35
N VAL A 48 -8.97 -18.85 -21.11
CA VAL A 48 -8.35 -17.66 -20.44
C VAL A 48 -6.83 -17.82 -20.25
N GLU A 49 -6.23 -18.91 -20.75
CA GLU A 49 -4.80 -19.24 -20.53
C GLU A 49 -3.83 -18.12 -20.99
N ASP A 50 -4.09 -17.50 -22.13
CA ASP A 50 -3.24 -16.42 -22.67
C ASP A 50 -3.33 -15.13 -21.84
N GLN A 51 -4.50 -14.83 -21.26
CA GLN A 51 -4.70 -13.64 -20.44
C GLN A 51 -4.01 -13.78 -19.09
N VAL A 52 -4.04 -14.98 -18.49
CA VAL A 52 -3.34 -15.25 -17.23
C VAL A 52 -1.83 -15.13 -17.41
N SER A 53 -1.29 -15.66 -18.52
CA SER A 53 0.14 -15.57 -18.83
C SER A 53 0.60 -14.12 -18.98
N GLY A 54 -0.16 -13.29 -19.72
CA GLY A 54 0.14 -11.87 -19.87
C GLY A 54 0.09 -11.06 -18.56
N VAL A 55 -0.83 -11.40 -17.65
CA VAL A 55 -0.88 -10.78 -16.30
C VAL A 55 0.36 -11.14 -15.50
N VAL A 56 0.77 -12.42 -15.51
CA VAL A 56 1.96 -12.89 -14.78
C VAL A 56 3.23 -12.22 -15.32
N GLU A 57 3.40 -12.17 -16.64
CA GLU A 57 4.54 -11.49 -17.28
C GLU A 57 4.58 -10.00 -16.93
N ASN A 58 3.44 -9.30 -16.97
CA ASN A 58 3.37 -7.89 -16.57
C ASN A 58 3.65 -7.68 -15.08
N LEU A 59 3.16 -8.56 -14.21
CA LEU A 59 3.51 -8.52 -12.78
C LEU A 59 5.01 -8.70 -12.57
N LEU A 60 5.61 -9.66 -13.27
CA LEU A 60 7.05 -9.92 -13.19
C LEU A 60 7.86 -8.72 -13.68
N SER A 61 7.43 -8.06 -14.76
CA SER A 61 8.04 -6.81 -15.22
C SER A 61 7.94 -5.72 -14.16
N VAL A 62 6.75 -5.48 -13.60
CA VAL A 62 6.55 -4.48 -12.54
C VAL A 62 7.36 -4.79 -11.30
N LEU A 63 7.45 -6.06 -10.89
CA LEU A 63 8.28 -6.48 -9.76
C LEU A 63 9.76 -6.20 -10.02
N ASN A 64 10.22 -6.45 -11.25
CA ASN A 64 11.57 -6.13 -11.67
C ASN A 64 11.81 -4.61 -11.69
N ASP A 65 10.88 -3.81 -12.19
CA ASP A 65 11.01 -2.35 -12.24
C ASP A 65 10.90 -1.69 -10.85
N ALA A 66 9.98 -2.19 -10.01
CA ALA A 66 9.75 -1.71 -8.66
C ALA A 66 10.90 -2.04 -7.70
N SER A 67 11.74 -3.05 -8.03
CA SER A 67 12.99 -3.32 -7.33
C SER A 67 13.93 -2.12 -7.27
N ALA A 68 13.82 -1.24 -8.26
CA ALA A 68 14.70 -0.10 -8.41
C ALA A 68 14.13 1.10 -7.63
N TRP A 69 12.92 1.58 -7.93
CA TRP A 69 12.46 2.89 -7.42
C TRP A 69 10.93 3.06 -7.46
N THR A 70 10.23 2.91 -6.33
CA THR A 70 8.77 3.17 -6.28
C THR A 70 8.37 4.47 -5.55
N TYR A 71 9.22 5.03 -4.67
CA TYR A 71 8.97 6.33 -4.01
C TYR A 71 10.25 7.15 -3.80
N ASP A 72 10.17 8.49 -3.70
CA ASP A 72 11.28 9.41 -3.36
C ASP A 72 11.26 9.91 -1.90
N PRO A 73 12.33 9.71 -1.09
CA PRO A 73 12.54 10.37 0.20
C PRO A 73 12.39 11.87 0.15
N GLY A 74 12.75 12.53 -0.96
CA GLY A 74 12.55 13.96 -1.14
C GLY A 74 11.08 14.35 -1.01
N ASP A 75 10.16 13.54 -1.54
CA ASP A 75 8.71 13.76 -1.43
C ASP A 75 8.24 13.61 0.02
N VAL A 76 8.79 12.63 0.74
CA VAL A 76 8.46 12.38 2.15
C VAL A 76 8.94 13.54 3.03
N LEU A 77 10.18 14.00 2.83
CA LEU A 77 10.74 15.13 3.55
C LEU A 77 9.99 16.44 3.23
N ALA A 78 9.59 16.64 1.96
CA ALA A 78 8.78 17.79 1.58
C ALA A 78 7.40 17.77 2.25
N ALA A 79 6.75 16.61 2.30
CA ALA A 79 5.48 16.42 2.99
C ALA A 79 5.62 16.64 4.51
N ALA A 80 6.68 16.12 5.13
CA ALA A 80 6.98 16.33 6.54
C ALA A 80 7.18 17.83 6.87
N ARG A 81 7.95 18.55 6.04
CA ARG A 81 8.16 20.01 6.19
C ARG A 81 6.87 20.81 6.04
N LYS A 82 5.98 20.42 5.12
CA LYS A 82 4.64 21.04 5.00
C LYS A 82 3.80 20.88 6.26
N GLN A 83 4.05 19.85 7.07
CA GLN A 83 3.41 19.62 8.38
C GLN A 83 4.19 20.25 9.55
N GLY A 84 5.19 21.09 9.26
CA GLY A 84 6.00 21.78 10.26
C GLY A 84 6.99 20.87 10.99
N LEU A 85 7.37 19.73 10.38
CA LEU A 85 8.45 18.89 10.89
C LEU A 85 9.78 19.35 10.27
N ASP A 86 10.71 19.78 11.13
CA ASP A 86 12.06 20.17 10.71
C ASP A 86 12.95 18.93 10.67
N VAL A 87 13.02 18.30 9.50
CA VAL A 87 13.79 17.08 9.26
C VAL A 87 14.67 17.22 8.01
N ALA A 88 15.90 16.72 8.11
CA ALA A 88 16.89 16.76 7.04
C ALA A 88 16.97 15.42 6.29
N ARG A 89 16.80 14.31 7.01
CA ARG A 89 16.86 12.93 6.51
C ARG A 89 15.67 12.12 7.02
N VAL A 90 15.32 11.04 6.31
CA VAL A 90 14.15 10.20 6.66
C VAL A 90 14.30 9.66 8.08
N GLU A 91 15.51 9.26 8.46
CA GLU A 91 15.83 8.70 9.77
C GLU A 91 15.54 9.67 10.92
N ASP A 92 15.55 10.99 10.69
CA ASP A 92 15.20 12.00 11.70
C ASP A 92 13.74 11.86 12.16
N LEU A 93 12.88 11.31 11.30
CA LEU A 93 11.47 11.08 11.64
C LEU A 93 11.31 10.05 12.78
N ARG A 94 12.32 9.23 13.08
CA ARG A 94 12.26 8.28 14.21
C ARG A 94 12.22 8.96 15.57
N ASP A 95 12.73 10.19 15.66
CA ASP A 95 12.77 10.96 16.90
C ASP A 95 11.54 11.87 17.06
N VAL A 96 10.63 11.87 16.07
CA VAL A 96 9.39 12.64 16.10
C VAL A 96 8.29 11.83 16.81
N PRO A 97 7.47 12.44 17.67
CA PRO A 97 6.36 11.74 18.32
C PRO A 97 5.41 11.09 17.32
N LEU A 98 5.01 9.84 17.56
CA LEU A 98 4.13 9.06 16.67
C LEU A 98 2.84 9.82 16.28
N GLU A 99 2.25 10.56 17.21
CA GLU A 99 1.06 11.40 16.98
C GLU A 99 1.25 12.43 15.86
N ARG A 100 2.48 12.88 15.63
CA ARG A 100 2.84 13.83 14.56
C ARG A 100 3.19 13.12 13.25
N LEU A 101 3.56 11.84 13.30
CA LEU A 101 3.90 11.02 12.12
C LEU A 101 2.67 10.39 11.48
N ASP A 102 1.66 10.03 12.28
CA ASP A 102 0.42 9.42 11.80
C ASP A 102 -0.32 10.27 10.75
N PRO A 103 -0.48 11.60 10.91
CA PRO A 103 -1.05 12.46 9.87
C PRO A 103 -0.23 12.47 8.57
N LEU A 104 1.10 12.36 8.66
CA LEU A 104 1.98 12.24 7.50
C LEU A 104 1.71 10.93 6.76
N ALA A 105 1.70 9.79 7.47
CA ALA A 105 1.44 8.48 6.90
C ALA A 105 0.03 8.41 6.27
N ARG A 106 -0.99 8.94 6.97
CA ARG A 106 -2.37 9.03 6.46
C ARG A 106 -2.48 9.87 5.18
N SER A 107 -1.67 10.91 5.02
CA SER A 107 -1.68 11.72 3.81
C SER A 107 -1.25 10.92 2.57
N PHE A 108 -0.26 10.03 2.70
CA PHE A 108 0.14 9.11 1.64
C PHE A 108 -0.93 8.06 1.36
N PHE A 109 -1.54 7.50 2.40
CA PHE A 109 -2.65 6.57 2.24
C PHE A 109 -3.79 7.20 1.42
N THR A 110 -4.25 8.39 1.79
CA THR A 110 -5.33 9.09 1.07
C THR A 110 -4.97 9.38 -0.39
N GLN A 111 -3.74 9.81 -0.67
CA GLN A 111 -3.29 10.07 -2.04
C GLN A 111 -3.31 8.81 -2.90
N ASN A 112 -2.74 7.71 -2.40
CA ASN A 112 -2.68 6.45 -3.14
C ASN A 112 -4.05 5.77 -3.24
N ALA A 113 -4.90 5.88 -2.22
CA ALA A 113 -6.28 5.40 -2.27
C ALA A 113 -7.11 6.14 -3.32
N LEU A 114 -6.92 7.47 -3.45
CA LEU A 114 -7.56 8.25 -4.51
C LEU A 114 -7.07 7.83 -5.90
N LEU A 115 -5.75 7.65 -6.08
CA LEU A 115 -5.19 7.14 -7.33
C LEU A 115 -5.78 5.77 -7.68
N ALA A 116 -5.77 4.84 -6.73
CA ALA A 116 -6.34 3.50 -6.91
C ALA A 116 -7.85 3.53 -7.18
N ALA A 117 -8.60 4.47 -6.60
CA ALA A 117 -10.04 4.60 -6.83
C ALA A 117 -10.38 5.19 -8.21
N ILE A 118 -9.56 6.12 -8.72
CA ILE A 118 -9.70 6.66 -10.07
C ILE A 118 -9.51 5.55 -11.11
N GLU A 119 -8.45 4.75 -10.93
CA GLU A 119 -8.14 3.64 -11.85
C GLU A 119 -9.13 2.48 -11.67
N GLY A 120 -9.37 2.06 -10.42
CA GLY A 120 -10.26 0.93 -10.09
C GLY A 120 -11.76 1.20 -10.30
N GLY A 121 -12.18 2.46 -10.35
CA GLY A 121 -13.57 2.87 -10.60
C GLY A 121 -14.11 2.48 -11.99
N GLY A 122 -13.23 2.20 -12.96
CA GLY A 122 -13.60 1.73 -14.30
C GLY A 122 -13.93 0.22 -14.40
N THR A 123 -13.55 -0.57 -13.38
CA THR A 123 -13.60 -2.05 -13.45
C THR A 123 -15.01 -2.64 -13.35
N GLY A 124 -15.97 -1.91 -12.79
CA GLY A 124 -17.34 -2.41 -12.54
C GLY A 124 -18.21 -2.57 -13.80
N LEU A 125 -17.83 -1.98 -14.94
CA LEU A 125 -18.66 -1.91 -16.15
C LEU A 125 -18.09 -2.64 -17.37
N GLY A 126 -16.86 -3.17 -17.33
CA GLY A 126 -16.12 -3.57 -18.53
C GLY A 126 -15.59 -5.02 -18.63
N GLY A 127 -15.74 -5.86 -17.61
CA GLY A 127 -15.39 -7.29 -17.66
C GLY A 127 -13.91 -7.64 -17.42
N VAL A 128 -13.57 -8.93 -17.58
CA VAL A 128 -12.28 -9.57 -17.19
C VAL A 128 -11.02 -8.92 -17.81
N VAL A 129 -11.17 -8.31 -19.00
CA VAL A 129 -10.07 -7.67 -19.73
C VAL A 129 -9.56 -6.39 -19.04
N LEU A 130 -10.45 -5.62 -18.40
CA LEU A 130 -10.07 -4.43 -17.63
C LEU A 130 -9.45 -4.79 -16.28
N ILE A 131 -9.84 -5.94 -15.70
CA ILE A 131 -9.23 -6.46 -14.46
C ILE A 131 -7.76 -6.81 -14.68
N ALA A 132 -7.39 -7.37 -15.84
CA ALA A 132 -6.02 -7.81 -16.14
C ALA A 132 -5.01 -6.66 -16.30
N ALA A 133 -5.44 -5.51 -16.84
CA ALA A 133 -4.57 -4.35 -17.06
C ALA A 133 -4.27 -3.56 -15.76
N ASP A 134 -5.18 -3.61 -14.78
CA ASP A 134 -5.09 -2.79 -13.57
C ASP A 134 -4.22 -3.41 -12.46
N ILE A 135 -4.02 -4.74 -12.47
CA ILE A 135 -3.27 -5.42 -11.40
C ILE A 135 -1.82 -4.91 -11.30
N PRO A 136 -1.03 -4.79 -12.38
CA PRO A 136 0.36 -4.32 -12.28
C PRO A 136 0.45 -2.86 -11.77
N LEU A 137 -0.46 -1.99 -12.19
CA LEU A 137 -0.51 -0.60 -11.75
C LEU A 137 -0.93 -0.49 -10.28
N LEU A 138 -2.01 -1.16 -9.89
CA LEU A 138 -2.45 -1.21 -8.49
C LEU A 138 -1.38 -1.81 -7.59
N PHE A 139 -0.66 -2.83 -8.06
CA PHE A 139 0.47 -3.40 -7.35
C PHE A 139 1.59 -2.37 -7.17
N THR A 140 1.92 -1.60 -8.21
CA THR A 140 2.90 -0.50 -8.14
C THR A 140 2.49 0.57 -7.13
N ILE A 141 1.23 1.00 -7.16
CA ILE A 141 0.66 1.98 -6.22
C ILE A 141 0.77 1.46 -4.77
N ASN A 142 0.42 0.20 -4.54
CA ASN A 142 0.50 -0.42 -3.22
C ASN A 142 1.94 -0.57 -2.71
N LEU A 143 2.88 -1.00 -3.57
CA LEU A 143 4.30 -1.06 -3.21
C LEU A 143 4.86 0.32 -2.85
N ARG A 144 4.55 1.33 -3.67
CA ARG A 144 4.90 2.73 -3.37
C ARG A 144 4.33 3.17 -2.04
N LEU A 145 3.06 2.87 -1.76
CA LEU A 145 2.40 3.24 -0.51
C LEU A 145 3.09 2.58 0.70
N ILE A 146 3.41 1.29 0.64
CA ILE A 146 4.13 0.58 1.71
C ILE A 146 5.47 1.28 1.99
N GLN A 147 6.22 1.64 0.94
CA GLN A 147 7.48 2.34 1.09
C GLN A 147 7.31 3.74 1.68
N GLN A 148 6.30 4.50 1.24
CA GLN A 148 5.97 5.82 1.76
C GLN A 148 5.56 5.78 3.23
N ILE A 149 4.77 4.79 3.65
CA ILE A 149 4.40 4.58 5.05
C ILE A 149 5.64 4.28 5.89
N GLY A 150 6.49 3.34 5.45
CA GLY A 150 7.74 3.05 6.16
C GLY A 150 8.63 4.29 6.33
N ALA A 151 8.77 5.07 5.26
CA ALA A 151 9.53 6.32 5.28
C ALA A 151 8.90 7.41 6.16
N ALA A 152 7.57 7.49 6.24
CA ALA A 152 6.88 8.43 7.12
C ALA A 152 7.19 8.17 8.61
N TYR A 153 7.48 6.91 8.98
CA TYR A 153 7.94 6.53 10.32
C TYR A 153 9.48 6.47 10.47
N GLY A 154 10.20 7.02 9.49
CA GLY A 154 11.66 7.16 9.52
C GLY A 154 12.44 5.89 9.16
N PHE A 155 11.83 4.94 8.48
CA PHE A 155 12.52 3.81 7.89
C PHE A 155 12.88 4.14 6.43
N PRO A 156 14.17 4.33 6.09
CA PRO A 156 14.55 4.55 4.71
C PRO A 156 14.26 3.29 3.91
N MET A 157 13.22 3.30 3.06
CA MET A 157 12.83 2.15 2.23
C MET A 157 13.61 2.14 0.91
N ARG A 158 14.88 2.58 0.97
CA ARG A 158 15.86 2.61 -0.12
C ARG A 158 17.22 2.19 0.45
N GLY A 159 17.98 1.40 -0.31
CA GLY A 159 19.34 1.01 0.05
C GLY A 159 19.64 -0.47 -0.24
N PRO A 160 20.91 -0.90 -0.14
CA PRO A 160 21.34 -2.26 -0.50
C PRO A 160 20.65 -3.37 0.31
N VAL A 161 20.13 -3.05 1.51
CA VAL A 161 19.36 -3.98 2.36
C VAL A 161 17.96 -4.28 1.78
N PHE A 162 17.43 -3.38 0.93
CA PHE A 162 16.12 -3.50 0.29
C PHE A 162 16.22 -3.87 -1.20
N ARG A 163 17.41 -4.25 -1.68
CA ARG A 163 17.54 -4.86 -3.03
C ARG A 163 16.90 -6.26 -2.98
N PRO A 164 16.05 -6.62 -3.96
CA PRO A 164 15.60 -8.00 -4.06
C PRO A 164 16.80 -8.92 -4.31
N LEU A 165 16.70 -10.15 -3.81
CA LEU A 165 17.76 -11.17 -3.80
C LEU A 165 18.00 -11.81 -5.18
N VAL A 166 17.85 -11.06 -6.26
CA VAL A 166 18.08 -11.52 -7.63
C VAL A 166 19.20 -10.75 -8.30
#